data_AF-R8AR78-F1
#
_entry.id   AF-R8AR78-F1
#
_cell.length_a   1.000
_cell.length_b   1.000
_cell.length_c   1.000
_cell.angle_alpha   90.00
_cell.angle_beta   90.00
_cell.angle_gamma   90.00
#
_symmetry.space_group_name_H-M   'P 1'
#
loop_
_entity.id
_entity.type
_entity.pdbx_description
1 polymer ?
#
loop_
_entity_poly.entity_id
_entity_poly.type
_entity_poly.pdbx_seq_one_letter_code
_entity_poly.pdbx_strand_id
1 'polypeptide(L)'
;MEDIIKVISVLASLFVIYKIVVDVVLAKSTRRRDEYKFTKEYIIDLQKGEEHTYSLEKGFFALTGEVYSVAEINILLSQKSPSRSINLRSDSHTFLEFDEVSHKYRWKGKYSKPLIRKHTGKWYFLWYLITASIAISPLYIKGISNLISLPMPVIATPLFLIAIYCLIQQSNFYNTLKFMDTLVYKDVDCIDLKSAA
;
A
#
# COMPACT_ATOMS: atom_id res chain seq x y z
N MET A 1 -10.46 40.17 -3.96
CA MET A 1 -9.21 39.70 -3.32
C MET A 1 -9.49 38.68 -2.23
N GLU A 2 -10.46 38.92 -1.34
CA GLU A 2 -10.79 38.02 -0.22
C GLU A 2 -11.12 36.58 -0.64
N ASP A 3 -11.91 36.39 -1.71
CA ASP A 3 -12.28 35.05 -2.16
C ASP A 3 -11.09 34.26 -2.72
N ILE A 4 -10.16 34.94 -3.40
CA ILE A 4 -8.92 34.33 -3.91
C ILE A 4 -8.05 33.87 -2.72
N ILE A 5 -7.96 34.68 -1.66
CA ILE A 5 -7.21 34.34 -0.44
C ILE A 5 -7.84 33.13 0.26
N LYS A 6 -9.16 33.02 0.31
CA LYS A 6 -9.87 31.85 0.86
C LYS A 6 -9.55 30.58 0.05
N VAL A 7 -9.58 30.66 -1.28
CA VAL A 7 -9.24 29.50 -2.13
C VAL A 7 -7.79 29.06 -1.92
N ILE A 8 -6.84 30.00 -1.92
CA ILE A 8 -5.41 29.69 -1.70
C ILE A 8 -5.18 29.07 -0.32
N SER A 9 -5.82 29.61 0.72
CA SER A 9 -5.67 29.09 2.08
C SER A 9 -6.28 27.69 2.24
N VAL A 10 -7.41 27.38 1.59
CA VAL A 10 -7.96 26.01 1.54
C VAL A 10 -6.96 25.07 0.89
N LEU A 11 -6.41 25.42 -0.27
CA LEU A 11 -5.41 24.58 -0.95
C LEU A 11 -4.14 24.36 -0.10
N ALA A 12 -3.67 25.40 0.58
CA ALA A 12 -2.52 25.28 1.49
C ALA A 12 -2.81 24.32 2.66
N SER A 13 -4.00 24.40 3.25
CA SER A 13 -4.40 23.49 4.34
C SER A 13 -4.46 22.03 3.89
N LEU A 14 -4.99 21.78 2.68
CA LEU A 14 -5.05 20.45 2.08
C LEU A 14 -3.65 19.86 1.85
N PHE A 15 -2.68 20.69 1.44
CA PHE A 15 -1.30 20.25 1.25
C PHE A 15 -0.63 19.87 2.57
N VAL A 16 -0.86 20.64 3.63
CA VAL A 16 -0.33 20.31 4.97
C VAL A 16 -0.94 19.01 5.49
N ILE A 17 -2.27 18.85 5.37
CA ILE A 17 -2.97 17.61 5.76
C ILE A 17 -2.42 16.43 4.96
N TYR A 18 -2.28 16.57 3.64
CA TYR A 18 -1.68 15.55 2.78
C TYR A 18 -0.33 15.09 3.31
N LYS A 19 0.58 16.04 3.60
CA LYS A 19 1.92 15.72 4.09
C LYS A 19 1.88 15.00 5.43
N ILE A 20 1.07 15.46 6.39
CA ILE A 20 0.93 14.83 7.70
C ILE A 20 0.38 13.41 7.56
N VAL A 21 -0.65 13.21 6.75
CA VAL A 21 -1.24 11.87 6.55
C VAL A 21 -0.21 10.93 5.93
N VAL A 22 0.53 11.38 4.91
CA VAL A 22 1.59 10.57 4.30
C VAL A 22 2.69 10.25 5.32
N ASP A 23 3.16 11.22 6.08
CA ASP A 23 4.28 11.03 7.00
C ASP A 23 3.89 10.22 8.24
N VAL A 24 2.66 10.36 8.75
CA VAL A 24 2.22 9.72 10.00
C VAL A 24 1.52 8.38 9.75
N VAL A 25 0.58 8.33 8.81
CA VAL A 25 -0.24 7.12 8.59
C VAL A 25 0.53 6.08 7.78
N LEU A 26 1.43 6.50 6.89
CA LEU A 26 2.25 5.57 6.10
C LEU A 26 3.63 5.30 6.71
N ALA A 27 3.96 5.92 7.86
CA ALA A 27 5.18 5.56 8.59
C ALA A 27 5.06 4.13 9.14
N LYS A 28 5.94 3.24 8.68
CA LYS A 28 6.08 1.89 9.22
C LYS A 28 7.02 1.91 10.43
N SER A 29 6.55 1.37 11.56
CA SER A 29 7.33 1.22 12.79
C SER A 29 8.52 0.29 12.53
N THR A 30 9.73 0.66 12.99
CA THR A 30 10.94 -0.17 12.81
C THR A 30 11.41 -0.72 14.16
N ARG A 31 11.31 -2.03 14.42
CA ARG A 31 11.86 -2.66 15.63
C ARG A 31 13.07 -3.55 15.28
N ARG A 32 14.18 -2.88 14.98
CA ARG A 32 15.27 -3.40 14.14
C ARG A 32 16.11 -4.56 14.68
N ARG A 33 16.17 -4.81 16.01
CA ARG A 33 17.16 -5.75 16.58
C ARG A 33 16.64 -7.17 16.73
N ASP A 34 15.42 -7.32 17.26
CA ASP A 34 14.75 -8.61 17.40
C ASP A 34 14.37 -9.18 16.02
N GLU A 35 13.95 -8.30 15.10
CA GLU A 35 13.64 -8.62 13.70
C GLU A 35 14.82 -9.27 12.97
N TYR A 36 16.06 -8.79 13.16
CA TYR A 36 17.21 -9.32 12.44
C TYR A 36 17.57 -10.75 12.83
N LYS A 37 17.61 -11.06 14.13
CA LYS A 37 17.96 -12.41 14.61
C LYS A 37 16.92 -13.43 14.13
N PHE A 38 15.64 -13.10 14.30
CA PHE A 38 14.54 -13.92 13.81
C PHE A 38 14.60 -14.10 12.29
N THR A 39 14.80 -13.02 11.53
CA THR A 39 14.91 -13.10 10.06
C THR A 39 16.02 -14.04 9.63
N LYS A 40 17.19 -13.99 10.30
CA LYS A 40 18.31 -14.86 9.95
C LYS A 40 17.98 -16.34 10.17
N GLU A 41 17.37 -16.68 11.30
CA GLU A 41 16.92 -18.04 11.61
C GLU A 41 15.86 -18.51 10.59
N TYR A 42 14.84 -17.68 10.34
CA TYR A 42 13.79 -17.95 9.36
C TYR A 42 14.31 -18.24 7.94
N ILE A 43 15.29 -17.46 7.45
CA ILE A 43 15.85 -17.66 6.11
C ILE A 43 16.62 -18.99 6.03
N ILE A 44 17.28 -19.42 7.10
CA ILE A 44 17.96 -20.72 7.16
C ILE A 44 16.92 -21.84 7.06
N ASP A 45 15.82 -21.73 7.78
CA ASP A 45 14.75 -22.73 7.79
C ASP A 45 14.06 -22.84 6.42
N LEU A 46 13.85 -21.68 5.76
CA LEU A 46 13.32 -21.61 4.40
C LEU A 46 14.24 -22.27 3.36
N GLN A 47 15.56 -22.22 3.56
CA GLN A 47 16.55 -22.85 2.65
C GLN A 47 16.69 -24.35 2.87
N LYS A 48 16.52 -24.84 4.11
CA LYS A 48 16.60 -26.28 4.42
C LYS A 48 15.42 -27.06 3.84
N GLY A 49 14.24 -26.44 3.76
CA GLY A 49 13.04 -27.10 3.24
C GLY A 49 12.51 -28.24 4.14
N GLU A 50 13.02 -28.35 5.36
CA GLU A 50 12.63 -29.37 6.35
C GLU A 50 11.40 -28.94 7.16
N GLU A 51 11.12 -27.63 7.22
CA GLU A 51 10.00 -27.07 7.96
C GLU A 51 8.67 -27.17 7.20
N HIS A 52 7.59 -27.39 7.96
CA HIS A 52 6.25 -27.48 7.40
C HIS A 52 5.81 -26.13 6.80
N THR A 53 5.08 -26.15 5.68
CA THR A 53 4.58 -24.96 4.96
C THR A 53 3.93 -23.94 5.89
N TYR A 54 3.06 -24.41 6.80
CA TYR A 54 2.40 -23.54 7.78
C TYR A 54 3.39 -22.81 8.71
N SER A 55 4.46 -23.47 9.15
CA SER A 55 5.50 -22.84 9.97
C SER A 55 6.20 -21.72 9.21
N LEU A 56 6.51 -21.94 7.94
CA LEU A 56 7.13 -20.94 7.07
C LEU A 56 6.22 -19.72 6.86
N GLU A 57 4.95 -19.94 6.54
CA GLU A 57 3.98 -18.85 6.38
C GLU A 57 3.81 -18.03 7.67
N LYS A 58 3.78 -18.69 8.84
CA LYS A 58 3.71 -18.00 10.13
C LYS A 58 5.00 -17.26 10.47
N GLY A 59 6.15 -17.79 10.10
CA GLY A 59 7.43 -17.10 10.25
C GLY A 59 7.46 -15.81 9.45
N PHE A 60 6.99 -15.85 8.20
CA PHE A 60 6.91 -14.66 7.37
C PHE A 60 5.84 -13.66 7.84
N PHE A 61 4.71 -14.14 8.33
CA PHE A 61 3.69 -13.31 8.99
C PHE A 61 4.25 -12.58 10.21
N ALA A 62 5.07 -13.25 11.03
CA ALA A 62 5.72 -12.62 12.18
C ALA A 62 6.66 -11.47 11.78
N LEU A 63 7.23 -11.53 10.57
CA LEU A 63 8.10 -10.49 10.02
C LEU A 63 7.33 -9.34 9.36
N THR A 64 6.25 -9.63 8.67
CA THR A 64 5.60 -8.68 7.74
C THR A 64 4.22 -8.22 8.20
N GLY A 65 3.62 -8.91 9.16
CA GLY A 65 2.24 -8.69 9.61
C GLY A 65 1.18 -9.17 8.62
N GLU A 66 1.58 -9.79 7.51
CA GLU A 66 0.73 -10.19 6.39
C GLU A 66 0.96 -11.66 6.04
N VAL A 67 -0.10 -12.35 5.61
CA VAL A 67 -0.04 -13.79 5.29
C VAL A 67 0.22 -13.96 3.80
N TYR A 68 1.24 -14.73 3.47
CA TYR A 68 1.66 -15.03 2.10
C TYR A 68 1.94 -16.52 1.97
N SER A 69 1.69 -17.10 0.80
CA SER A 69 2.05 -18.49 0.54
C SER A 69 3.56 -18.65 0.39
N VAL A 70 4.08 -19.85 0.63
CA VAL A 70 5.53 -20.12 0.48
C VAL A 70 6.03 -19.82 -0.94
N ALA A 71 5.22 -20.08 -1.97
CA ALA A 71 5.55 -19.73 -3.35
C ALA A 71 5.70 -18.22 -3.55
N GLU A 72 4.76 -17.43 -3.01
CA GLU A 72 4.81 -15.98 -3.06
C GLU A 72 6.01 -15.41 -2.30
N ILE A 73 6.28 -15.96 -1.11
CA ILE A 73 7.44 -15.62 -0.26
C ILE A 73 8.74 -15.79 -1.04
N ASN A 74 8.92 -16.92 -1.72
CA ASN A 74 10.12 -17.20 -2.52
C ASN A 74 10.33 -16.18 -3.64
N ILE A 75 9.25 -15.76 -4.31
CA ILE A 75 9.33 -14.72 -5.35
C ILE A 75 9.74 -13.39 -4.74
N LEU A 76 9.10 -12.98 -3.64
CA LEU A 76 9.40 -11.72 -2.97
C LEU A 76 10.86 -11.65 -2.47
N LEU A 77 11.37 -12.76 -1.91
CA LEU A 77 12.74 -12.89 -1.44
C LEU A 77 13.77 -13.00 -2.56
N SER A 78 13.39 -13.48 -3.75
CA SER A 78 14.29 -13.57 -4.90
C SER A 78 14.48 -12.25 -5.66
N GLN A 79 13.70 -11.22 -5.33
CA GLN A 79 13.82 -9.89 -5.94
C GLN A 79 15.17 -9.24 -5.60
N LYS A 80 15.64 -8.33 -6.47
CA LYS A 80 16.90 -7.58 -6.26
C LYS A 80 16.95 -6.84 -4.91
N SER A 81 15.79 -6.39 -4.43
CA SER A 81 15.64 -5.71 -3.14
C SER A 81 14.45 -6.27 -2.36
N PRO A 82 14.63 -7.38 -1.61
CA PRO A 82 13.54 -8.10 -0.93
C PRO A 82 12.75 -7.23 0.05
N SER A 83 13.45 -6.43 0.87
CA SER A 83 12.77 -5.54 1.82
C SER A 83 11.86 -4.53 1.13
N ARG A 84 12.25 -4.04 -0.05
CA ARG A 84 11.45 -3.09 -0.82
C ARG A 84 10.29 -3.78 -1.55
N SER A 85 10.50 -4.97 -2.13
CA SER A 85 9.43 -5.72 -2.80
C SER A 85 8.34 -6.12 -1.80
N ILE A 86 8.71 -6.62 -0.62
CA ILE A 86 7.78 -6.97 0.47
C ILE A 86 6.97 -5.75 0.91
N ASN A 87 7.64 -4.61 1.12
CA ASN A 87 6.96 -3.38 1.51
C ASN A 87 5.95 -2.90 0.47
N LEU A 88 6.34 -2.87 -0.82
CA LEU A 88 5.42 -2.48 -1.88
C LEU A 88 4.27 -3.48 -2.06
N ARG A 89 4.55 -4.77 -1.85
CA ARG A 89 3.54 -5.84 -1.92
C ARG A 89 2.48 -5.73 -0.83
N SER A 90 2.85 -5.36 0.40
CA SER A 90 1.90 -5.16 1.50
C SER A 90 0.83 -4.11 1.16
N ASP A 91 1.23 -3.03 0.49
CA ASP A 91 0.33 -1.95 0.06
C ASP A 91 -0.53 -2.36 -1.16
N SER A 92 -0.18 -3.46 -1.84
CA SER A 92 -0.76 -3.85 -3.14
C SER A 92 -1.91 -4.86 -3.05
N HIS A 93 -2.23 -5.39 -1.87
CA HIS A 93 -3.20 -6.47 -1.67
C HIS A 93 -4.62 -6.17 -2.21
N THR A 94 -5.01 -4.89 -2.25
CA THR A 94 -6.33 -4.46 -2.76
C THR A 94 -6.41 -4.57 -4.29
N PHE A 95 -5.27 -4.44 -4.99
CA PHE A 95 -5.22 -4.26 -6.44
C PHE A 95 -4.63 -5.47 -7.18
N LEU A 96 -3.80 -6.26 -6.51
CA LEU A 96 -3.15 -7.44 -7.07
C LEU A 96 -3.61 -8.71 -6.37
N GLU A 97 -3.51 -9.80 -7.11
CA GLU A 97 -3.64 -11.16 -6.63
C GLU A 97 -2.41 -11.95 -7.06
N PHE A 98 -1.97 -12.86 -6.20
CA PHE A 98 -0.93 -13.81 -6.55
C PHE A 98 -1.57 -15.07 -7.12
N ASP A 99 -1.13 -15.50 -8.30
CA ASP A 99 -1.58 -16.75 -8.89
C ASP A 99 -0.64 -17.88 -8.50
N GLU A 100 -1.14 -18.79 -7.65
CA GLU A 100 -0.39 -19.95 -7.16
C GLU A 100 0.04 -20.90 -8.28
N VAL A 101 -0.73 -20.99 -9.38
CA VAL A 101 -0.43 -21.94 -10.46
C VAL A 101 0.66 -21.40 -11.39
N SER A 102 0.57 -20.12 -11.77
CA SER A 102 1.55 -19.51 -12.67
C SER A 102 2.73 -18.86 -11.95
N HIS A 103 2.69 -18.81 -10.61
CA HIS A 103 3.67 -18.15 -9.77
C HIS A 103 3.91 -16.68 -10.17
N LYS A 104 2.83 -15.99 -10.59
CA LYS A 104 2.89 -14.61 -11.10
C LYS A 104 1.82 -13.74 -10.47
N TYR A 105 2.13 -12.46 -10.30
CA TYR A 105 1.17 -11.45 -9.87
C TYR A 105 0.28 -11.04 -11.03
N ARG A 106 -1.03 -10.99 -10.78
CA ARG A 106 -2.04 -10.50 -11.70
C ARG A 106 -2.82 -9.35 -11.10
N TRP A 107 -3.36 -8.53 -11.97
CA TRP A 107 -4.27 -7.46 -11.57
C TRP A 107 -5.65 -8.02 -11.25
N LYS A 108 -6.15 -7.72 -10.06
CA LYS A 108 -7.40 -8.25 -9.54
C LYS A 108 -8.61 -7.63 -10.24
N GLY A 109 -9.50 -8.48 -10.76
CA GLY A 109 -10.81 -8.09 -11.30
C GLY A 109 -10.77 -6.92 -12.30
N LYS A 110 -11.44 -5.81 -11.96
CA LYS A 110 -11.54 -4.62 -12.84
C LYS A 110 -10.19 -3.97 -13.16
N TYR A 111 -9.17 -4.16 -12.33
CA TYR A 111 -7.85 -3.57 -12.55
C TYR A 111 -7.05 -4.30 -13.65
N SER A 112 -7.52 -5.46 -14.13
CA SER A 112 -6.93 -6.15 -15.28
C SER A 112 -6.87 -5.25 -16.53
N LYS A 113 -7.87 -4.38 -16.72
CA LYS A 113 -7.92 -3.48 -17.87
C LYS A 113 -6.91 -2.33 -17.74
N PRO A 114 -6.04 -2.09 -18.74
CA PRO A 114 -5.02 -1.02 -18.69
C PRO A 114 -5.62 0.38 -18.59
N LEU A 115 -6.77 0.61 -19.24
CA LEU A 115 -7.48 1.89 -19.18
C LEU A 115 -7.91 2.22 -17.74
N ILE A 116 -8.45 1.24 -17.01
CA ILE A 116 -8.89 1.41 -15.63
C ILE A 116 -7.69 1.78 -14.75
N ARG A 117 -6.55 1.12 -14.92
CA ARG A 117 -5.32 1.43 -14.17
C ARG A 117 -4.86 2.87 -14.37
N LYS A 118 -4.87 3.36 -15.61
CA LYS A 118 -4.44 4.73 -15.94
C LYS A 118 -5.29 5.81 -15.25
N HIS A 119 -6.59 5.54 -15.06
CA HIS A 119 -7.52 6.49 -14.45
C HIS A 119 -7.71 6.30 -12.94
N THR A 120 -7.44 5.11 -12.39
CA THR A 120 -7.70 4.78 -10.97
C THR A 120 -6.99 5.73 -10.00
N GLY A 121 -5.69 5.97 -10.18
CA GLY A 121 -4.93 6.88 -9.30
C GLY A 121 -5.48 8.30 -9.33
N LYS A 122 -5.83 8.81 -10.52
CA LYS A 122 -6.45 10.14 -10.68
C LYS A 122 -7.83 10.22 -10.07
N TRP A 123 -8.60 9.13 -10.15
CA TRP A 123 -9.95 9.05 -9.60
C TRP A 123 -9.94 9.12 -8.07
N TYR A 124 -9.08 8.35 -7.40
CA TYR A 124 -8.95 8.42 -5.94
C TYR A 124 -8.47 9.81 -5.47
N PHE A 125 -7.53 10.42 -6.19
CA PHE A 125 -7.09 11.79 -5.89
C PHE A 125 -8.21 12.83 -6.05
N LEU A 126 -9.01 12.71 -7.11
CA LEU A 126 -10.15 13.59 -7.35
C LEU A 126 -11.17 13.48 -6.21
N TRP A 127 -11.50 12.26 -5.78
CA TRP A 127 -12.40 12.02 -4.65
C TRP A 127 -11.85 12.58 -3.34
N TYR A 128 -10.55 12.38 -3.08
CA TYR A 128 -9.87 13.02 -1.96
C TYR A 128 -10.06 14.55 -1.98
N LEU A 129 -9.84 15.19 -3.12
CA LEU A 129 -9.96 16.64 -3.25
C LEU A 129 -11.40 17.11 -2.97
N ILE A 130 -12.41 16.40 -3.50
CA ILE A 130 -13.82 16.71 -3.28
C ILE A 130 -14.18 16.54 -1.79
N THR A 131 -13.92 15.36 -1.21
CA THR A 131 -14.35 15.06 0.16
C THR A 131 -13.59 15.88 1.20
N ALA A 132 -12.30 16.14 1.00
CA ALA A 132 -11.52 16.99 1.88
C ALA A 132 -11.98 18.46 1.80
N SER A 133 -12.29 18.97 0.60
CA SER A 133 -12.81 20.33 0.44
C SER A 133 -14.15 20.51 1.16
N ILE A 134 -15.05 19.53 1.06
CA ILE A 134 -16.34 19.56 1.77
C ILE A 134 -16.12 19.45 3.29
N ALA A 135 -15.23 18.58 3.75
CA ALA A 135 -14.94 18.41 5.18
C ALA A 135 -14.39 19.70 5.82
N ILE A 136 -13.59 20.47 5.07
CA ILE A 136 -12.92 21.67 5.55
C ILE A 136 -13.76 22.94 5.34
N SER A 137 -14.70 22.94 4.37
CA SER A 137 -15.57 24.09 4.06
C SER A 137 -16.22 24.77 5.29
N PRO A 138 -16.74 24.05 6.29
CA PRO A 138 -17.30 24.66 7.51
C PRO A 138 -16.35 25.60 8.25
N LEU A 139 -15.05 25.27 8.30
CA LEU A 139 -14.03 26.10 8.95
C LEU A 139 -13.89 27.47 8.30
N TYR A 140 -14.00 27.53 6.98
CA TYR A 140 -13.79 28.76 6.21
C TYR A 140 -15.04 29.65 6.12
N ILE A 141 -16.24 29.05 6.15
CA ILE A 141 -17.50 29.79 6.07
C ILE A 141 -17.88 30.35 7.46
N LYS A 142 -17.74 29.53 8.50
CA LYS A 142 -18.30 29.81 9.83
C LYS A 142 -17.24 30.03 10.92
N GLY A 143 -15.96 29.88 10.57
CA GLY A 143 -14.84 30.03 11.51
C GLY A 143 -14.71 28.87 12.50
N ILE A 144 -13.62 28.89 13.26
CA ILE A 144 -13.26 27.83 14.22
C ILE A 144 -14.27 27.74 15.38
N SER A 145 -14.96 28.83 15.71
CA SER A 145 -15.95 28.89 16.79
C SER A 145 -17.11 27.90 16.62
N ASN A 146 -17.42 27.49 15.38
CA ASN A 146 -18.49 26.55 15.10
C ASN A 146 -18.08 25.07 15.15
N LEU A 147 -16.79 24.74 15.36
CA LEU A 147 -16.37 23.34 15.59
C LEU A 147 -16.93 22.76 16.90
N ILE A 148 -17.27 23.63 17.85
CA ILE A 148 -17.85 23.24 19.15
C ILE A 148 -19.36 23.00 19.01
N SER A 149 -20.00 23.51 17.95
CA SER A 149 -21.42 23.29 17.70
C SER A 149 -21.67 21.86 17.22
N LEU A 150 -22.57 21.14 17.90
CA LEU A 150 -22.80 19.70 17.69
C LEU A 150 -23.12 19.24 16.25
N PRO A 151 -23.79 19.98 15.35
CA PRO A 151 -24.17 19.42 14.04
C PRO A 151 -23.02 19.39 13.01
N MET A 152 -22.05 20.30 13.07
CA MET A 152 -21.03 20.45 12.02
C MET A 152 -19.88 19.41 12.08
N PRO A 153 -19.25 19.10 13.23
CA PRO A 153 -18.18 18.13 13.28
C PRO A 153 -18.67 16.71 12.98
N VAL A 154 -19.91 16.38 13.36
CA VAL A 154 -20.53 15.06 13.08
C VAL A 154 -20.54 14.74 11.58
N ILE A 155 -20.70 15.75 10.72
CA ILE A 155 -20.70 15.57 9.26
C ILE A 155 -19.28 15.69 8.69
N ALA A 156 -18.46 16.60 9.21
CA ALA A 156 -17.11 16.84 8.71
C ALA A 156 -16.14 15.67 9.00
N THR A 157 -16.24 15.05 10.18
CA THR A 157 -15.37 13.94 10.58
C THR A 157 -15.44 12.72 9.66
N PRO A 158 -16.62 12.14 9.32
CA PRO A 158 -16.67 11.00 8.41
C PRO A 158 -16.19 11.36 7.00
N LEU A 159 -16.48 12.56 6.51
CA LEU A 159 -15.96 13.03 5.21
C LEU A 159 -14.44 13.16 5.22
N PHE A 160 -13.86 13.60 6.33
CA PHE A 160 -12.41 13.65 6.51
C PHE A 160 -11.78 12.25 6.54
N LEU A 161 -12.41 11.28 7.21
CA LEU A 161 -11.96 9.89 7.20
C LEU A 161 -12.04 9.27 5.80
N ILE A 162 -13.11 9.56 5.06
CA ILE A 162 -13.24 9.14 3.64
C ILE A 162 -12.14 9.77 2.80
N ALA A 163 -11.82 11.05 3.02
CA ALA A 163 -10.72 11.72 2.32
C ALA A 163 -9.38 11.03 2.60
N ILE A 164 -9.06 10.75 3.86
CA ILE A 164 -7.85 10.01 4.24
C ILE A 164 -7.82 8.64 3.57
N TYR A 165 -8.94 7.91 3.60
CA TYR A 165 -9.04 6.60 2.95
C TYR A 165 -8.77 6.68 1.44
N CYS A 166 -9.35 7.65 0.74
CA CYS A 166 -9.09 7.88 -0.69
C CYS A 166 -7.61 8.17 -0.95
N LEU A 167 -6.96 8.94 -0.06
CA LEU A 167 -5.55 9.27 -0.19
C LEU A 167 -4.64 8.04 0.01
N ILE A 168 -4.94 7.21 1.01
CA ILE A 168 -4.25 5.93 1.23
C ILE A 168 -4.40 5.04 0.01
N GLN A 169 -5.62 4.93 -0.55
CA GLN A 169 -5.85 4.09 -1.73
C GLN A 169 -5.10 4.59 -2.97
N GLN A 170 -4.98 5.90 -3.15
CA GLN A 170 -4.15 6.46 -4.21
C GLN A 170 -2.67 6.10 -4.02
N SER A 171 -2.15 6.25 -2.79
CA SER A 171 -0.76 5.92 -2.46
C SER A 171 -0.47 4.43 -2.70
N ASN A 172 -1.34 3.57 -2.19
CA ASN A 172 -1.28 2.11 -2.37
C ASN A 172 -1.31 1.73 -3.85
N PHE A 173 -2.16 2.39 -4.65
CA PHE A 173 -2.23 2.14 -6.09
C PHE A 173 -0.92 2.53 -6.81
N TYR A 174 -0.29 3.64 -6.43
CA TYR A 174 1.00 4.03 -7.00
C TYR A 174 2.13 3.06 -6.59
N ASN A 175 2.14 2.63 -5.32
CA ASN A 175 3.07 1.59 -4.85
C ASN A 175 2.85 0.26 -5.58
N THR A 176 1.61 -0.06 -5.93
CA THR A 176 1.26 -1.24 -6.74
C THR A 176 1.84 -1.16 -8.15
N LEU A 177 1.72 -0.01 -8.82
CA LEU A 177 2.33 0.19 -10.14
C LEU A 177 3.85 0.00 -10.06
N LYS A 178 4.47 0.66 -9.07
CA LYS A 178 5.91 0.54 -8.81
C LYS A 178 6.33 -0.90 -8.49
N PHE A 179 5.51 -1.65 -7.75
CA PHE A 179 5.76 -3.05 -7.46
C PHE A 179 5.81 -3.86 -8.76
N MET A 180 4.77 -3.76 -9.59
CA MET A 180 4.67 -4.43 -10.89
C MET A 180 5.81 -4.07 -11.84
N ASP A 181 6.25 -2.81 -11.84
CA ASP A 181 7.36 -2.35 -12.69
C ASP A 181 8.73 -2.86 -12.21
N THR A 182 8.87 -3.16 -10.90
CA THR A 182 10.13 -3.65 -10.32
C THR A 182 10.22 -5.17 -10.21
N LEU A 183 9.09 -5.87 -10.42
CA LEU A 183 9.01 -7.32 -10.32
C LEU A 183 9.80 -7.98 -11.46
N VAL A 184 10.77 -8.80 -11.08
CA VAL A 184 11.48 -9.68 -11.99
C VAL A 184 11.09 -11.10 -11.66
N TYR A 185 10.48 -11.78 -12.62
CA TYR A 185 10.29 -13.22 -12.55
C TYR A 185 11.57 -13.86 -13.06
N LYS A 186 12.17 -14.74 -12.25
CA LYS A 186 13.13 -15.69 -12.79
C LYS A 186 12.31 -16.68 -13.62
N ASP A 187 12.49 -16.66 -14.94
CA ASP A 187 11.96 -17.74 -15.76
C ASP A 187 12.57 -19.05 -15.26
N VAL A 188 11.71 -20.04 -15.00
CA VAL A 188 12.12 -21.40 -14.61
C VAL A 188 12.61 -22.20 -15.84
N ASP A 189 12.76 -21.54 -17.00
CA ASP A 189 13.21 -22.20 -18.22
C ASP A 189 14.74 -22.30 -18.27
N CYS A 190 15.19 -23.55 -18.40
CA CYS A 190 16.56 -24.08 -18.50
C CYS A 190 17.24 -24.49 -17.18
N ILE A 191 16.61 -25.38 -16.41
CA ILE A 191 17.39 -26.46 -15.77
C ILE A 191 17.58 -27.55 -16.83
N ASP A 192 18.82 -27.71 -17.28
CA ASP A 192 19.28 -28.69 -18.27
C ASP A 192 18.71 -30.10 -18.04
N LEU A 193 17.76 -30.52 -18.87
CA LEU A 193 17.42 -31.94 -19.09
C LEU A 193 18.44 -32.63 -20.03
N LYS A 194 19.73 -32.24 -19.97
CA LYS A 194 20.80 -32.82 -20.81
C LYS A 194 21.92 -33.54 -20.04
N SER A 195 21.79 -33.77 -18.73
CA SER A 195 22.77 -34.56 -17.96
C SER A 195 22.30 -35.96 -17.53
N ALA A 196 21.20 -36.48 -18.09
CA ALA A 196 20.75 -37.84 -17.85
C ALA A 196 20.39 -38.55 -19.18
N ALA A 197 21.39 -38.75 -20.03
CA ALA A 197 21.40 -39.75 -21.09
C ALA A 197 22.84 -40.23 -21.30
#